data_AF-A0A956TBH5-F1
#
_entry.id   AF-A0A956TBH5-F1
#
_cell.length_a   1.000
_cell.length_b   1.000
_cell.length_c   1.000
_cell.angle_alpha   90.00
_cell.angle_beta   90.00
_cell.angle_gamma   90.00
#
_symmetry.space_group_name_H-M   'P 1'
#
loop_
_entity.id
_entity.type
_entity.pdbx_description
1 polymer ?
#
loop_
_entity_poly.entity_id
_entity_poly.type
_entity_poly.pdbx_seq_one_letter_code
_entity_poly.pdbx_strand_id
1 'polypeptide(L)'
;MTGFDKVAAIVPLNRLDRAKSRLADVPERVELTLRLARGVLSALAESCVCQVALVSPQADLSQLADEVGFDFLLQTDDGLNEGLELGRRWAVEQ
;
A
#
# COMPACT_ATOMS: atom_id res chain seq x y z
N MET A 1 -27.95 -5.51 -1.21
CA MET A 1 -26.66 -5.89 -0.61
C MET A 1 -25.64 -5.98 -1.72
N THR A 2 -24.84 -4.93 -1.86
CA THR A 2 -23.77 -4.80 -2.85
C THR A 2 -22.57 -5.65 -2.42
N GLY A 3 -22.07 -6.53 -3.29
CA GLY A 3 -21.06 -7.56 -2.95
C GLY A 3 -19.64 -7.08 -2.65
N PHE A 4 -19.45 -5.84 -2.19
CA PHE A 4 -18.13 -5.25 -1.90
C PHE A 4 -17.62 -5.57 -0.49
N ASP A 5 -18.48 -6.07 0.40
CA ASP A 5 -18.08 -6.57 1.73
C ASP A 5 -17.13 -7.79 1.66
N LYS A 6 -16.86 -8.31 0.46
CA LYS A 6 -15.97 -9.45 0.19
C LYS A 6 -14.74 -9.07 -0.65
N VAL A 7 -14.54 -7.79 -0.93
CA VAL A 7 -13.43 -7.30 -1.74
C VAL A 7 -12.46 -6.57 -0.83
N ALA A 8 -11.20 -7.02 -0.84
CA ALA A 8 -10.10 -6.37 -0.16
C ALA A 8 -9.10 -5.79 -1.18
N ALA A 9 -8.57 -4.61 -0.90
CA ALA A 9 -7.48 -4.01 -1.68
C ALA A 9 -6.15 -4.13 -0.93
N ILE A 10 -5.17 -4.74 -1.59
CA ILE A 10 -3.80 -4.84 -1.10
C ILE A 10 -2.93 -3.88 -1.90
N VAL A 11 -2.31 -2.92 -1.22
CA VAL A 11 -1.47 -1.89 -1.85
C VAL A 11 -0.02 -2.15 -1.46
N PRO A 12 0.78 -2.83 -2.31
CA PRO A 12 2.20 -3.02 -2.04
C PRO A 12 2.98 -1.73 -2.33
N LEU A 13 3.76 -1.27 -1.35
CA LEU A 13 4.67 -0.14 -1.50
C LEU A 13 6.04 -0.52 -0.96
N ASN A 14 6.98 -0.75 -1.89
CA ASN A 14 8.36 -1.04 -1.52
C ASN A 14 9.07 0.23 -1.01
N ARG A 15 10.31 0.09 -0.52
CA ARG A 15 11.11 1.20 -0.02
C ARG A 15 11.21 2.33 -1.06
N LEU A 16 10.95 3.57 -0.63
CA LEU A 16 10.85 4.72 -1.53
C LEU A 16 12.18 5.05 -2.22
N ASP A 17 13.31 4.77 -1.56
CA ASP A 17 14.67 4.94 -2.08
C ASP A 17 15.03 3.92 -3.18
N ARG A 18 14.29 2.80 -3.27
CA ARG A 18 14.45 1.77 -4.30
C ARG A 18 13.35 1.78 -5.35
N ALA A 19 12.24 2.44 -5.06
CA ALA A 19 11.12 2.56 -5.97
C ALA A 19 11.50 3.33 -7.24
N LYS A 20 10.83 2.97 -8.35
CA LYS A 20 10.92 3.69 -9.63
C LYS A 20 12.37 3.87 -10.11
N SER A 21 13.22 2.86 -9.98
CA SER A 21 14.65 2.91 -10.36
C SER A 21 14.91 3.45 -11.78
N ARG A 22 13.99 3.23 -12.72
CA ARG A 22 14.03 3.80 -14.08
C ARG A 22 13.89 5.32 -14.16
N LEU A 23 13.51 5.97 -13.05
CA LEU A 23 13.41 7.42 -12.87
C LEU A 23 14.50 7.95 -11.91
N ALA A 24 15.62 7.24 -11.74
CA ALA A 24 16.67 7.61 -10.79
C ALA A 24 17.23 9.03 -11.02
N ASP A 25 17.24 9.52 -12.25
CA ASP A 25 17.75 10.86 -12.58
C ASP A 25 16.73 11.99 -12.31
N VAL A 26 15.51 11.66 -11.84
CA VAL A 26 14.50 12.64 -11.47
C VAL A 26 14.72 13.07 -10.02
N PRO A 27 15.04 14.35 -9.73
CA PRO A 27 15.42 14.81 -8.39
C PRO A 27 14.37 14.55 -7.30
N GLU A 28 13.09 14.50 -7.68
CA GLU A 28 11.95 14.37 -6.77
C GLU A 28 11.28 12.99 -6.83
N ARG A 29 12.00 11.94 -7.25
CA ARG A 29 11.42 10.60 -7.45
C ARG A 29 10.76 10.02 -6.19
N VAL A 30 11.36 10.24 -5.02
CA VAL A 30 10.82 9.77 -3.73
C VAL A 30 9.49 10.47 -3.44
N GLU A 31 9.48 11.80 -3.54
CA GLU A 31 8.28 12.62 -3.35
C GLU A 31 7.18 12.25 -4.36
N LEU A 32 7.54 12.04 -5.64
CA LEU A 32 6.61 11.56 -6.65
C LEU A 32 6.00 10.22 -6.28
N THR A 33 6.80 9.27 -5.78
CA THR A 33 6.31 7.95 -5.37
C THR A 33 5.34 8.07 -4.20
N LEU A 34 5.65 8.92 -3.22
CA LEU A 34 4.77 9.18 -2.08
C LEU A 34 3.46 9.85 -2.51
N ARG A 35 3.51 10.83 -3.42
CA ARG A 35 2.32 11.49 -3.98
C ARG A 35 1.42 10.51 -4.74
N LEU A 36 2.01 9.60 -5.51
CA LEU A 36 1.26 8.55 -6.21
C LEU A 36 0.60 7.58 -5.21
N ALA A 37 1.32 7.17 -4.16
CA ALA A 37 0.76 6.32 -3.12
C ALA A 37 -0.42 6.99 -2.40
N ARG A 38 -0.26 8.26 -1.97
CA ARG A 38 -1.35 9.08 -1.41
C ARG A 38 -2.56 9.10 -2.33
N GLY A 39 -2.37 9.36 -3.63
CA GLY A 39 -3.46 9.39 -4.60
C GLY A 39 -4.22 8.05 -4.70
N VAL A 40 -3.52 6.92 -4.68
CA VAL A 40 -4.15 5.58 -4.68
C VAL A 40 -4.97 5.36 -3.42
N LEU A 41 -4.42 5.69 -2.25
CA LEU A 41 -5.10 5.48 -0.98
C LEU A 41 -6.32 6.38 -0.80
N SER A 42 -6.22 7.66 -1.18
CA SER A 42 -7.37 8.56 -1.19
C SER A 42 -8.47 8.07 -2.13
N ALA A 43 -8.12 7.58 -3.33
CA ALA A 43 -9.10 7.03 -4.25
C ALA A 43 -9.77 5.75 -3.70
N LEU A 44 -9.04 4.92 -2.96
CA LEU A 44 -9.61 3.77 -2.27
C LEU A 44 -10.52 4.18 -1.12
N ALA A 45 -10.19 5.25 -0.38
CA ALA A 45 -11.00 5.74 0.73
C ALA A 45 -12.35 6.31 0.27
N GLU A 46 -12.41 6.83 -0.95
CA GLU A 46 -13.64 7.29 -1.61
C GLU A 46 -14.38 6.15 -2.34
N SER A 47 -13.82 4.94 -2.36
CA SER A 47 -14.39 3.78 -3.05
C SER A 47 -15.37 3.00 -2.16
N CYS A 48 -15.96 1.94 -2.72
CA CYS A 48 -16.80 0.99 -1.98
C CYS A 48 -16.01 -0.17 -1.35
N VAL A 49 -14.67 -0.17 -1.45
CA VAL A 49 -13.82 -1.22 -0.87
C VAL A 49 -13.58 -0.93 0.61
N CYS A 50 -14.17 -1.74 1.48
CA CYS A 50 -14.13 -1.52 2.94
C CYS A 50 -12.86 -2.05 3.60
N GLN A 51 -12.18 -3.03 2.98
CA GLN A 51 -10.99 -3.67 3.53
C GLN A 51 -9.78 -3.27 2.70
N VAL A 52 -8.92 -2.41 3.24
CA VAL A 52 -7.72 -1.95 2.57
C VAL A 52 -6.51 -2.10 3.48
N ALA A 53 -5.43 -2.66 2.94
CA ALA A 53 -4.15 -2.78 3.62
C ALA A 53 -3.00 -2.24 2.75
N LEU A 54 -2.17 -1.38 3.34
CA LEU A 54 -0.87 -0.97 2.80
C LEU A 54 0.19 -1.96 3.29
N VAL A 55 0.93 -2.58 2.37
CA VAL A 55 1.99 -3.53 2.71
C VAL A 55 3.34 -2.92 2.34
N SER A 56 4.27 -2.84 3.30
CA SER A 56 5.57 -2.22 3.06
C SER A 56 6.67 -2.72 4.00
N PRO A 57 7.94 -2.80 3.54
CA PRO A 57 9.08 -3.06 4.42
C PRO A 57 9.57 -1.79 5.14
N GLN A 58 8.97 -0.63 4.83
CA GLN A 58 9.36 0.66 5.36
C GLN A 58 8.34 1.09 6.42
N ALA A 59 8.71 0.92 7.70
CA ALA A 59 7.79 1.09 8.83
C ALA A 59 7.25 2.52 9.00
N ASP A 60 7.99 3.54 8.57
CA ASP A 60 7.56 4.95 8.59
C ASP A 60 6.39 5.24 7.64
N LEU A 61 6.08 4.33 6.69
CA LEU A 61 4.92 4.44 5.82
C LEU A 61 3.61 4.03 6.49
N SER A 62 3.63 3.57 7.75
CA SER A 62 2.39 3.31 8.51
C SER A 62 1.54 4.58 8.63
N GLN A 63 2.19 5.74 8.78
CA GLN A 63 1.52 7.04 8.88
C GLN A 63 0.62 7.32 7.67
N LEU A 64 1.02 6.84 6.49
CA LEU A 64 0.26 7.01 5.26
C LEU A 64 -1.05 6.21 5.26
N ALA A 65 -1.06 5.02 5.88
CA ALA A 65 -2.27 4.23 6.06
C ALA A 65 -3.17 4.83 7.14
N ASP A 66 -2.57 5.31 8.24
CA ASP A 66 -3.28 5.95 9.34
C ASP A 66 -4.06 7.19 8.89
N GLU A 67 -3.50 8.00 7.97
CA GLU A 67 -4.13 9.20 7.40
C GLU A 67 -5.51 8.94 6.77
N VAL A 68 -5.74 7.72 6.28
CA VAL A 68 -6.98 7.31 5.59
C VAL A 68 -7.76 6.22 6.35
N GLY A 69 -7.28 5.79 7.52
CA GLY A 69 -7.90 4.75 8.34
C GLY A 69 -7.77 3.34 7.78
N PHE A 70 -6.69 3.03 7.07
CA PHE A 70 -6.41 1.70 6.52
C PHE A 70 -5.41 0.93 7.38
N ASP A 71 -5.40 -0.40 7.21
CA ASP A 71 -4.42 -1.24 7.90
C ASP A 71 -3.03 -1.10 7.28
N PHE A 72 -2.00 -1.21 8.13
CA PHE A 72 -0.61 -1.30 7.70
C PHE A 72 -0.01 -2.65 8.05
N LEU A 73 0.55 -3.33 7.05
CA LEU A 73 1.23 -4.61 7.22
C LEU A 73 2.72 -4.42 6.96
N LEU A 74 3.52 -4.57 8.02
CA LEU A 74 4.97 -4.56 7.91
C LEU A 74 5.45 -5.89 7.30
N GLN A 75 5.90 -5.86 6.05
CA GLN A 75 6.60 -7.02 5.47
C GLN A 75 8.07 -7.03 5.93
N THR A 76 8.63 -8.21 6.12
CA THR A 76 9.99 -8.36 6.65
C THR A 76 11.09 -8.30 5.59
N ASP A 77 10.75 -8.52 4.32
CA ASP A 77 11.67 -8.52 3.19
C ASP A 77 11.27 -7.49 2.13
N ASP A 78 12.12 -7.28 1.12
CA ASP A 78 11.85 -6.33 0.02
C ASP A 78 11.14 -6.98 -1.19
N GLY A 79 10.70 -8.24 -1.07
CA GLY A 79 10.10 -9.03 -2.13
C GLY A 79 8.64 -8.66 -2.38
N LEU A 80 8.26 -8.50 -3.66
CA LEU A 80 6.88 -8.17 -4.01
C LEU A 80 5.92 -9.32 -3.69
N ASN A 81 6.31 -10.55 -4.01
CA ASN A 81 5.42 -11.70 -3.87
C ASN A 81 5.16 -12.00 -2.39
N GLU A 82 6.18 -11.87 -1.55
CA GLU A 82 6.11 -12.05 -0.12
C GLU A 82 5.18 -11.01 0.53
N GLY A 83 5.25 -9.75 0.09
CA GLY A 83 4.29 -8.71 0.46
C GLY A 83 2.85 -9.02 0.04
N LEU A 84 2.66 -9.52 -1.18
CA LEU A 84 1.33 -9.92 -1.66
C LEU A 84 0.78 -11.14 -0.90
N GLU A 85 1.64 -12.11 -0.56
CA GLU A 85 1.26 -13.26 0.26
C GLU A 85 0.83 -12.84 1.66
N LEU A 86 1.56 -11.90 2.28
CA LEU A 86 1.19 -11.31 3.57
C LEU A 86 -0.18 -10.61 3.49
N GLY A 87 -0.36 -9.75 2.48
CA GLY A 87 -1.64 -9.07 2.25
C GLY A 87 -2.79 -10.05 1.99
N ARG A 88 -2.55 -11.14 1.25
CA ARG A 88 -3.58 -12.17 1.02
C ARG A 88 -3.99 -12.83 2.34
N ARG A 89 -3.04 -13.21 3.20
CA ARG A 89 -3.35 -13.84 4.49
C ARG A 89 -4.20 -12.92 5.37
N TRP A 90 -3.80 -11.65 5.49
CA TRP A 90 -4.58 -10.64 6.19
C TRP A 90 -6.01 -10.53 5.64
N ALA A 91 -6.19 -10.54 4.31
CA ALA A 91 -7.51 -10.39 3.69
C ALA A 91 -8.45 -11.59 3.94
N VAL A 92 -7.92 -12.82 4.04
CA VAL A 92 -8.74 -14.02 4.27
C VAL A 92 -9.04 -14.27 5.74
N GLU A 93 -8.37 -13.56 6.65
CA GLU A 93 -8.56 -13.67 8.11
C GLU A 93 -9.54 -12.63 8.67
N GLN A 94 -10.12 -11.78 7.82
CA GLN A 94 -11.11 -10.75 8.17
C GLN A 94 -12.51 -11.31 8.47
#